data_AF-E6K1M7-F1
#
_entry.id   AF-E6K1M7-F1
#
_cell.length_a   1.000
_cell.length_b   1.000
_cell.length_c   1.000
_cell.angle_alpha   90.00
_cell.angle_beta   90.00
_cell.angle_gamma   90.00
#
_symmetry.space_group_name_H-M   'P 1'
#
loop_
_entity.id
_entity.type
_entity.pdbx_description
1 polymer ?
#
loop_
_entity_poly.entity_id
_entity_poly.type
_entity_poly.pdbx_seq_one_letter_code
_entity_poly.pdbx_strand_id
1 'polypeptide(L)' 'MDAVKTYEVHIDSKKRMTLRGAEYQYYFVREYENGCIILEPRELKVPASVSAKSLKSMDQAVHNFKLGKVSEPVDLSDF' A
#
# COMPACT_ATOMS: atom_id res chain seq x y z
N MET A 1 -29.19 1.08 1.43
CA MET A 1 -28.20 0.00 1.27
C MET A 1 -28.74 -1.16 2.06
N ASP A 2 -29.26 -2.18 1.38
CA ASP A 2 -29.76 -3.37 2.04
C ASP A 2 -28.59 -4.35 2.25
N ALA A 3 -28.55 -4.99 3.41
CA ALA A 3 -27.51 -5.95 3.73
C ALA A 3 -27.73 -7.23 2.91
N VAL A 4 -26.82 -7.51 1.97
CA VAL A 4 -26.86 -8.74 1.15
C VAL A 4 -26.57 -9.98 2.02
N LYS A 5 -25.73 -9.85 3.05
CA LYS A 5 -25.45 -10.89 4.05
C LYS A 5 -25.24 -10.25 5.42
N THR A 6 -25.87 -10.82 6.44
CA THR A 6 -25.69 -10.43 7.84
C THR A 6 -25.21 -11.65 8.60
N TYR A 7 -24.09 -11.51 9.31
CA TYR A 7 -23.53 -12.58 10.12
C TYR A 7 -22.75 -11.99 11.29
N GLU A 8 -22.71 -12.72 12.40
CA GLU A 8 -21.94 -12.37 13.57
C GLU A 8 -20.53 -12.95 13.48
N VAL A 9 -19.54 -12.22 13.99
CA VAL A 9 -18.13 -12.63 14.01
C VAL A 9 -17.56 -12.36 15.39
N HIS A 10 -16.83 -13.34 15.92
CA HIS A 10 -16.03 -13.14 17.12
C HIS A 10 -14.62 -12.67 16.75
N ILE A 11 -14.04 -11.84 17.61
CA ILE A 11 -12.68 -11.33 17.46
C ILE A 11 -11.70 -12.41 17.92
N ASP A 12 -10.65 -12.67 17.15
CA ASP A 12 -9.62 -13.63 17.57
C ASP A 12 -8.71 -13.08 18.68
N SER A 13 -7.84 -13.93 19.23
CA SER A 13 -6.88 -13.55 20.28
C SER A 13 -5.89 -12.45 19.88
N LYS A 14 -5.74 -12.16 18.58
CA LYS A 14 -4.89 -11.11 18.02
C LYS A 14 -5.68 -9.86 17.62
N LYS A 15 -6.94 -9.73 18.08
CA LYS A 15 -7.85 -8.62 17.76
C LYS A 15 -8.22 -8.53 16.28
N ARG A 16 -8.29 -9.65 15.56
CA ARG A 16 -8.65 -9.70 14.13
C ARG A 16 -10.06 -10.25 13.95
N MET A 17 -10.77 -9.73 12.94
CA MET A 17 -12.07 -10.23 12.48
C MET A 17 -11.93 -10.78 11.07
N THR A 18 -12.57 -11.93 10.79
CA THR A 18 -12.51 -12.56 9.45
C THR A 18 -13.76 -12.22 8.65
N LEU A 19 -13.59 -11.54 7.52
CA LEU A 19 -14.67 -11.26 6.57
C LEU A 19 -14.96 -12.51 5.73
N ARG A 20 -16.19 -13.02 5.76
CA ARG A 20 -16.60 -14.20 5.01
C ARG A 20 -16.95 -13.83 3.57
N GLY A 21 -16.25 -14.42 2.60
CA GLY A 21 -16.51 -14.21 1.17
C GLY A 21 -15.99 -12.87 0.64
N ALA A 22 -14.84 -12.41 1.13
CA ALA A 22 -14.17 -11.23 0.60
C ALA A 22 -13.79 -11.45 -0.88
N GLU A 23 -14.39 -10.66 -1.79
CA GLU A 23 -14.09 -10.69 -3.22
C GLU A 23 -12.77 -10.00 -3.58
N TYR A 24 -12.32 -9.07 -2.73
CA TYR A 24 -11.12 -8.27 -2.95
C TYR A 24 -10.05 -8.60 -1.93
N GLN A 25 -8.78 -8.45 -2.32
CA GLN A 25 -7.65 -8.72 -1.43
C GLN A 25 -7.31 -7.54 -0.51
N TYR A 26 -7.59 -6.31 -0.95
CA TYR A 26 -7.26 -5.08 -0.24
C TYR A 26 -8.51 -4.25 0.02
N TYR A 27 -8.60 -3.68 1.21
CA TYR A 27 -9.68 -2.80 1.61
C TYR A 27 -9.12 -1.52 2.21
N PHE A 28 -9.70 -0.38 1.86
CA PHE A 28 -9.51 0.86 2.58
C PHE A 28 -10.45 0.87 3.78
N VAL A 29 -9.86 0.96 4.98
CA VAL A 29 -10.59 0.89 6.25
C VAL A 29 -10.72 2.29 6.82
N ARG A 30 -11.95 2.69 7.16
CA ARG A 30 -12.23 3.92 7.91
C ARG A 30 -12.94 3.55 9.19
N GLU A 31 -12.35 3.89 10.33
CA GLU A 31 -12.96 3.74 11.65
C GLU A 31 -13.48 5.11 12.11
N TYR A 32 -14.71 5.13 12.58
CA TYR A 32 -15.38 6.32 13.07
C TYR A 32 -15.52 6.25 14.59
N GLU A 33 -15.64 7.41 15.26
CA GLU A 33 -15.71 7.49 16.72
C GLU A 33 -16.89 6.72 17.33
N ASN A 34 -17.95 6.51 16.55
CA ASN A 34 -19.11 5.71 16.96
C ASN A 34 -18.88 4.20 16.84
N GLY A 35 -17.66 3.75 16.54
CA GLY A 35 -17.31 2.34 16.36
C GLY A 35 -17.78 1.75 15.02
N CYS A 36 -18.32 2.57 14.11
CA CYS A 36 -18.59 2.11 12.75
C CYS A 36 -17.27 1.94 11.99
N ILE A 37 -17.15 0.83 11.27
CA ILE A 37 -16.03 0.57 10.38
C ILE A 37 -16.58 0.44 8.96
N ILE A 38 -16.07 1.26 8.05
CA ILE A 38 -16.40 1.19 6.63
C ILE A 38 -15.21 0.56 5.88
N LEU A 39 -15.52 -0.44 5.05
CA LEU A 39 -14.58 -1.19 4.25
C LEU A 39 -14.88 -0.93 2.77
N GLU A 40 -13.96 -0.28 2.07
CA GLU A 40 -14.08 -0.03 0.64
C GLU A 40 -13.08 -0.89 -0.13
N PRO A 41 -13.53 -1.72 -1.08
CA PRO A 41 -12.63 -2.49 -1.94
C PRO A 41 -11.57 -1.63 -2.63
N ARG A 42 -10.32 -2.10 -2.62
CA ARG A 42 -9.24 -1.52 -3.42
C ARG A 42 -8.56 -2.59 -4.25
N GLU A 43 -8.22 -2.20 -5.46
CA GLU A 43 -7.36 -2.98 -6.34
C GLU A 43 -5.93 -2.47 -6.25
N LEU A 44 -4.98 -3.39 -6.16
CA LEU A 44 -3.56 -3.06 -6.32
C LEU A 44 -3.31 -2.73 -7.80
N LYS A 45 -3.44 -1.47 -8.17
CA LYS A 45 -3.06 -1.01 -9.50
C LYS A 45 -1.56 -0.82 -9.54
N VAL A 46 -0.90 -1.50 -10.48
CA VAL A 46 0.48 -1.14 -10.84
C VAL A 46 0.44 0.34 -11.22
N PRO A 47 1.26 1.20 -10.60
CA PRO A 47 1.26 2.61 -10.93
C PRO A 47 1.43 2.75 -12.43
N ALA A 48 0.65 3.65 -13.04
CA ALA A 48 0.84 4.03 -14.43
C ALA A 48 2.33 4.35 -14.59
N SER A 49 2.93 3.73 -15.61
CA SER A 49 4.36 3.77 -15.93
C SER A 49 5.06 5.03 -15.43
N VAL A 50 6.22 4.85 -14.80
CA VAL A 50 7.08 5.96 -14.34
C VAL A 50 7.14 7.05 -15.41
N SER A 51 6.97 8.31 -15.02
CA SER A 51 6.97 9.41 -15.98
C SER A 51 8.23 9.35 -16.85
N ALA A 52 8.12 9.69 -18.15
CA ALA A 52 9.26 9.65 -19.06
C ALA A 52 10.46 10.48 -18.53
N LYS A 53 10.16 11.56 -17.80
CA LYS A 53 11.18 12.39 -17.12
C LYS A 53 11.89 11.62 -16.01
N SER A 54 11.14 10.96 -15.13
CA SER A 54 11.69 10.15 -14.04
C SER A 54 12.51 8.97 -14.57
N LEU A 55 12.03 8.29 -15.62
CA LEU A 55 12.76 7.20 -16.26
C LEU A 55 14.11 7.68 -16.82
N LYS A 56 14.13 8.82 -17.53
CA LYS A 56 15.36 9.43 -18.06
C LYS A 56 16.34 9.82 -16.94
N SER A 57 15.84 10.35 -15.82
CA SER A 57 16.68 10.66 -14.66
C SER A 57 17.31 9.40 -14.05
N MET A 58 16.56 8.29 -13.98
CA MET A 58 17.08 7.01 -13.51
C MET A 58 18.17 6.46 -14.44
N ASP A 59 17.93 6.49 -15.76
CA ASP A 59 18.93 6.05 -16.75
C ASP A 59 20.23 6.86 -16.63
N GLN A 60 20.12 8.19 -16.44
CA GLN A 60 21.27 9.06 -16.25
C GLN A 60 22.02 8.76 -14.95
N ALA A 61 21.30 8.48 -13.87
CA ALA A 61 21.90 8.10 -12.59
C ALA A 61 22.70 6.80 -12.71
N VAL A 62 22.14 5.77 -13.37
CA VAL A 62 22.83 4.50 -13.63
C VAL A 62 24.05 4.70 -14.52
N HIS A 63 23.95 5.54 -15.55
CA HIS A 63 25.08 5.87 -16.40
C HIS A 63 26.21 6.59 -15.64
N ASN A 64 25.87 7.59 -14.82
CA ASN A 64 26.85 8.31 -14.00
C ASN A 64 27.52 7.38 -12.98
N PHE A 65 26.75 6.46 -12.38
CA PHE A 65 27.26 5.44 -11.47
C PHE A 65 28.29 4.54 -12.16
N LYS A 66 27.99 4.05 -13.38
CA LYS A 66 28.93 3.23 -14.17
C LYS A 66 30.21 4.00 -14.57
N LEU A 67 30.13 5.31 -14.70
CA LEU A 67 31.27 6.19 -14.98
C LEU A 67 32.03 6.64 -13.72
N GLY A 68 31.64 6.18 -12.53
CA GLY A 68 32.25 6.60 -11.26
C GLY A 68 31.95 8.06 -10.86
N LYS A 69 31.01 8.73 -11.55
CA LYS A 69 30.53 10.08 -11.19
C LYS A 69 29.44 9.97 -10.12
N VAL A 70 29.85 9.55 -8.94
CA VAL A 70 28.97 9.31 -7.79
C VAL A 70 29.16 10.37 -6.72
N SER A 71 28.11 10.62 -5.92
CA SER A 71 28.19 11.48 -4.75
C SER A 71 29.01 10.80 -3.65
N GLU A 72 29.33 11.57 -2.61
CA GLU A 72 29.83 11.02 -1.37
C GLU A 72 28.84 9.99 -0.79
N PRO A 73 29.34 8.95 -0.08
CA PRO A 73 28.50 7.96 0.57
C PRO A 73 27.52 8.62 1.56
N VAL A 74 26.30 8.11 1.58
CA VAL A 74 25.31 8.52 2.59
C VAL A 74 25.66 7.82 3.90
N ASP A 75 25.87 8.60 4.95
CA ASP A 75 26.01 8.09 6.31
C ASP A 75 24.64 7.72 6.89
N LEU A 76 24.52 6.48 7.37
CA LEU A 76 23.29 5.92 7.93
C LEU A 76 23.48 5.48 9.39
N SER A 77 24.55 5.93 10.05
CA SER A 77 24.92 5.48 11.41
C SER A 77 23.90 5.85 12.50
N ASP A 78 23.00 6.80 12.22
CA ASP A 78 21.99 7.32 13.14
C ASP A 78 20.61 6.62 13.03
N PHE A 79 20.48 5.57 12.21
CA PHE A 79 19.24 4.80 12.00
C PHE A 79 19.23 3.43 12.69
#